data_AF-A0A936RZ47-F1
#
_entry.id   AF-A0A936RZ47-F1
#
_cell.length_a   1.000
_cell.length_b   1.000
_cell.length_c   1.000
_cell.angle_alpha   90.00
_cell.angle_beta   90.00
_cell.angle_gamma   90.00
#
_symmetry.space_group_name_H-M   'P 1'
#
loop_
_entity.id
_entity.type
_entity.pdbx_description
1 polymer ?
#
loop_
_entity_poly.entity_id
_entity_poly.type
_entity_poly.pdbx_seq_one_letter_code
_entity_poly.pdbx_strand_id
1 'polypeptide(L)'
;MPRSARKRHEVTYLNAEAIEQAGMEGADACYGCHGGRSWYRISYPYPRTHWPEMPAEVPEWAKHRPTQSEARFLKSAVQGARP
;
A
#
# COMPACT_ATOMS: atom_id res chain seq x y z
N MET A 1 -1.19 -26.55 -11.27
CA MET A 1 -1.61 -25.23 -11.78
C MET A 1 -0.48 -24.25 -11.52
N PRO A 2 0.20 -23.69 -12.55
CA PRO A 2 1.16 -22.62 -12.32
C PRO A 2 0.39 -21.44 -11.69
N ARG A 3 0.82 -20.96 -10.53
CA ARG A 3 0.20 -19.77 -9.91
C ARG A 3 0.47 -18.60 -10.85
N SER A 4 -0.57 -18.01 -11.45
CA SER A 4 -0.43 -16.79 -12.23
C SER A 4 0.29 -15.74 -11.40
N ALA A 5 1.40 -15.20 -11.92
CA ALA A 5 2.08 -14.06 -11.32
C ALA A 5 1.08 -12.90 -11.26
N ARG A 6 0.61 -12.58 -10.05
CA ARG A 6 -0.26 -11.42 -9.82
C ARG A 6 0.61 -10.19 -10.02
N LYS A 7 0.22 -9.25 -10.90
CA LYS A 7 0.91 -7.96 -11.13
C LYS A 7 0.89 -7.11 -9.85
N ARG A 8 1.79 -7.39 -8.90
CA ARG A 8 1.87 -6.68 -7.62
C ARG A 8 2.85 -5.50 -7.72
N HIS A 9 3.83 -5.59 -8.62
CA HIS A 9 4.90 -4.61 -8.78
C HIS A 9 4.94 -4.02 -10.20
N GLU A 10 3.81 -3.52 -10.70
CA GLU A 10 3.71 -2.84 -12.01
C GLU A 10 4.21 -1.39 -11.91
N VAL A 11 5.54 -1.23 -11.85
CA VAL A 11 6.22 0.07 -11.67
C VAL A 11 7.22 0.34 -12.78
N THR A 12 7.54 1.62 -13.01
CA THR A 12 8.42 2.07 -14.11
C THR A 12 9.89 2.24 -13.72
N TYR A 13 10.20 2.21 -12.43
CA TYR A 13 11.53 2.50 -11.88
C TYR A 13 12.26 1.25 -11.36
N LEU A 14 11.64 0.06 -11.46
CA LEU A 14 12.23 -1.24 -11.15
C LEU A 14 11.82 -2.27 -12.21
N ASN A 15 12.55 -3.37 -12.30
CA ASN A 15 12.20 -4.48 -13.18
C ASN A 15 11.04 -5.29 -12.58
N ALA A 16 9.81 -4.93 -12.97
CA ALA A 16 8.57 -5.56 -12.52
C ALA A 16 8.56 -7.09 -12.71
N GLU A 17 9.01 -7.56 -13.88
CA GLU A 17 9.01 -8.97 -14.22
C GLU A 17 9.95 -9.77 -13.32
N ALA A 18 11.17 -9.27 -13.10
CA ALA A 18 12.15 -9.91 -12.22
C ALA A 18 11.66 -10.00 -10.77
N ILE A 19 10.95 -8.98 -10.27
CA ILE A 19 10.40 -8.99 -8.90
C ILE A 19 9.31 -10.05 -8.76
N GLU A 20 8.43 -10.21 -9.76
CA GLU A 20 7.40 -11.24 -9.71
C GLU A 20 7.99 -12.65 -9.78
N GLN A 21 9.02 -12.86 -10.61
CA GLN A 21 9.74 -14.14 -10.65
C GLN A 21 10.38 -14.47 -9.30
N ALA A 22 11.12 -13.52 -8.69
CA ALA A 22 11.71 -13.73 -7.36
C ALA A 22 10.63 -14.02 -6.28
N GLY A 23 9.47 -13.38 -6.38
CA GLY A 23 8.33 -13.64 -5.50
C GLY A 23 7.61 -14.97 -5.74
N MET A 24 7.84 -15.64 -6.88
CA MET A 24 7.35 -17.00 -7.17
C MET A 24 8.26 -18.06 -6.56
N GLU A 25 9.56 -17.79 -6.46
CA GLU A 25 10.56 -18.69 -5.89
C GLU A 25 10.46 -18.80 -4.36
N GLY A 26 10.09 -17.71 -3.66
CA GLY A 26 9.92 -17.77 -2.21
C GLY A 26 9.50 -16.46 -1.55
N ALA A 27 9.04 -16.57 -0.29
CA ALA A 27 8.60 -15.42 0.50
C ALA A 27 9.77 -14.58 1.07
N ASP A 28 10.99 -15.12 1.09
CA ASP A 28 12.19 -14.42 1.57
C ASP A 28 12.56 -13.23 0.68
N ALA A 29 12.35 -13.35 -0.64
CA ALA A 29 12.52 -12.26 -1.58
C ALA A 29 11.58 -11.08 -1.25
N CYS A 30 10.32 -11.38 -0.91
CA CYS A 30 9.38 -10.36 -0.45
C CYS A 30 9.87 -9.73 0.87
N TYR A 31 10.33 -10.52 1.84
CA TYR A 31 10.81 -10.02 3.13
C TYR A 31 12.01 -9.09 2.98
N GLY A 32 13.00 -9.44 2.15
CA GLY A 32 14.16 -8.61 1.84
C GLY A 32 13.77 -7.30 1.15
N CYS A 33 12.97 -7.38 0.08
CA CYS A 33 12.53 -6.19 -0.67
C CYS A 33 11.64 -5.24 0.15
N HIS A 34 10.87 -5.76 1.12
CA HIS A 34 10.06 -4.96 2.03
C HIS A 34 10.78 -4.56 3.33
N GLY A 35 12.11 -4.67 3.36
CA GLY A 35 12.92 -4.16 4.48
C GLY A 35 12.76 -4.96 5.77
N GLY A 36 12.74 -6.29 5.67
CA GLY A 36 12.60 -7.18 6.81
C GLY A 36 11.18 -7.20 7.39
N ARG A 37 10.17 -6.95 6.56
CA ARG A 37 8.77 -6.97 6.96
C ARG A 37 8.01 -7.88 6.02
N SER A 38 7.16 -8.76 6.56
CA SER A 38 6.31 -9.58 5.69
C SER A 38 5.41 -8.67 4.86
N TRP A 39 5.37 -8.86 3.54
CA TRP A 39 4.59 -8.04 2.60
C TRP A 39 3.09 -7.95 2.94
N TYR A 40 2.53 -8.99 3.57
CA TYR A 40 1.15 -9.04 4.07
C TYR A 40 0.96 -8.44 5.47
N ARG A 41 2.05 -8.10 6.17
CA ARG A 41 2.06 -7.50 7.52
C ARG A 41 2.24 -5.98 7.53
N ILE A 42 2.32 -5.32 6.38
CA ILE A 42 2.12 -3.88 6.33
C ILE A 42 0.61 -3.62 6.37
N SER A 43 0.02 -3.77 7.57
CA SER A 43 -1.35 -3.33 7.85
C SER A 43 -1.40 -1.80 7.90
N TYR A 44 -1.01 -1.14 6.82
CA TYR A 44 -1.19 0.30 6.72
C TYR A 44 -2.69 0.55 6.55
N PRO A 45 -3.37 1.16 7.52
CA PRO A 45 -4.81 1.34 7.45
C PRO A 45 -5.11 2.42 6.42
N TYR A 46 -5.38 1.99 5.18
CA TYR A 46 -5.72 2.91 4.11
C TYR A 46 -6.94 3.76 4.52
N PRO A 47 -6.86 5.10 4.38
CA PRO A 47 -7.95 5.96 4.78
C PRO A 47 -9.16 5.80 3.84
N ARG A 48 -10.36 5.65 4.41
CA ARG A 48 -11.62 5.71 3.67
C ARG A 48 -12.05 7.17 3.53
N THR A 49 -11.35 7.91 2.69
CA THR A 49 -11.69 9.30 2.34
C THR A 49 -13.07 9.35 1.68
N HIS A 50 -13.90 10.30 2.09
CA HIS A 50 -15.24 10.49 1.52
C HIS A 50 -15.15 10.91 0.04
N TRP A 51 -16.03 10.37 -0.82
CA TRP A 51 -16.21 10.81 -2.21
C TRP A 51 -17.64 11.31 -2.43
N PRO A 52 -17.90 12.17 -3.43
CA PRO A 52 -19.27 12.58 -3.77
C PRO A 52 -20.12 11.33 -4.03
N GLU A 53 -21.32 11.27 -3.44
CA GLU A 53 -22.25 10.12 -3.53
C GLU A 53 -21.81 8.85 -2.76
N MET A 54 -20.82 8.94 -1.87
CA MET A 54 -20.51 7.81 -0.98
C MET A 54 -21.72 7.44 -0.12
N PRO A 55 -22.11 6.15 -0.03
CA PRO A 55 -23.17 5.72 0.86
C PRO A 55 -22.88 6.10 2.31
N ALA A 56 -23.91 6.55 3.04
CA ALA A 56 -23.80 6.88 4.46
C ALA A 56 -23.47 5.64 5.32
N GLU A 57 -23.80 4.45 4.82
CA GLU A 57 -23.50 3.20 5.50
C GLU A 57 -22.00 2.86 5.48
N VAL A 58 -21.46 2.56 6.66
CA VAL A 58 -20.07 2.15 6.86
C VAL A 58 -20.01 0.63 7.01
N PRO A 59 -19.61 -0.13 5.98
CA PRO A 59 -19.35 -1.56 6.11
C PRO A 59 -18.41 -1.92 7.27
N GLU A 60 -18.63 -3.09 7.86
CA GLU A 60 -17.96 -3.57 9.07
C GLU A 60 -16.43 -3.44 9.01
N TRP A 61 -15.82 -3.84 7.89
CA TRP A 61 -14.37 -3.80 7.69
C TRP A 61 -13.76 -2.40 7.74
N ALA A 62 -14.59 -1.36 7.58
CA ALA A 62 -14.18 0.04 7.48
C ALA A 62 -14.43 0.86 8.76
N LYS A 63 -15.14 0.32 9.76
CA LYS A 63 -15.53 1.06 10.98
C LYS A 63 -14.37 1.66 11.76
N HIS A 64 -13.19 1.05 11.68
CA HIS A 64 -11.98 1.49 12.38
C HIS A 64 -10.90 2.05 11.44
N ARG A 65 -11.26 2.36 10.19
CA ARG A 65 -10.30 2.95 9.23
C ARG A 65 -10.23 4.47 9.41
N PRO A 66 -9.04 5.08 9.27
CA PRO A 66 -8.93 6.53 9.18
C PRO A 66 -9.80 7.08 8.04
N THR A 67 -10.30 8.30 8.15
CA THR A 67 -11.04 8.97 7.06
C THR A 67 -10.16 9.96 6.29
N GLN A 68 -8.90 10.11 6.70
CA GLN A 68 -7.91 10.98 6.09
C GLN A 68 -6.53 10.34 6.19
N SER A 69 -5.67 10.62 5.21
CA SER A 69 -4.24 10.24 5.24
C SER A 69 -3.50 10.91 6.40
N GLU A 70 -2.44 10.28 6.91
CA GLU A 70 -1.55 10.89 7.89
C GLU A 70 -1.00 12.24 7.38
N ALA A 71 -0.77 13.19 8.29
CA ALA A 71 -0.37 14.55 7.97
C ALA A 71 0.85 14.63 7.03
N ARG A 72 1.84 13.73 7.19
CA ARG A 72 3.04 13.64 6.34
C ARG A 72 2.77 13.34 4.86
N PHE A 73 1.56 12.88 4.53
CA PHE A 73 1.13 12.56 3.17
C PHE A 73 0.14 13.58 2.58
N LEU A 74 -0.25 14.60 3.35
CA LEU A 74 -1.12 15.67 2.86
C LEU A 74 -0.30 16.68 2.04
N LYS A 75 -0.82 17.09 0.89
CA LYS A 75 -0.15 18.03 -0.04
C LYS A 75 0.11 19.43 0.54
N SER A 76 -0.37 19.74 1.75
CA SER A 76 -0.10 21.00 2.47
C SER A 76 0.95 20.87 3.58
N ALA A 77 1.63 19.73 3.71
CA ALA A 77 2.64 19.51 4.75
C ALA A 77 4.01 20.19 4.50
N VAL A 78 4.09 21.18 3.61
CA VAL A 78 5.13 22.23 3.64
C VAL A 78 4.53 23.52 3.08
N GLN A 79 4.34 24.51 3.95
CA GLN A 79 4.80 25.89 3.71
C GLN A 79 4.70 26.67 5.03
N GLY A 80 5.86 26.87 5.67
CA GLY A 80 6.03 27.82 6.76
C GLY A 80 6.65 27.23 8.03
N ALA A 81 7.98 27.10 8.03
CA ALA A 81 8.88 27.41 9.14
C ALA A 81 10.17 26.56 9.04
N ARG A 82 11.17 27.13 8.38
CA ARG A 82 12.56 26.97 8.83
C ARG A 82 13.05 28.37 9.20
N PRO A 83 13.65 28.55 10.39
CA PRO A 83 14.20 29.84 10.80
C PRO A 83 15.34 30.29 9.88
#